data_AF-A0A9D1WFR5-F1
#
_entry.id   AF-A0A9D1WFR5-F1
#
_cell.length_a   1.000
_cell.length_b   1.000
_cell.length_c   1.000
_cell.angle_alpha   90.00
_cell.angle_beta   90.00
_cell.angle_gamma   90.00
#
_symmetry.space_group_name_H-M   'P 1'
#
loop_
_entity.id
_entity.type
_entity.pdbx_description
1 polymer ?
#
loop_
_entity_poly.entity_id
_entity_poly.type
_entity_poly.pdbx_seq_one_letter_code
_entity_poly.pdbx_strand_id
1 'polypeptide(L)'
;MLTKYDAFLLHSAVVAVDGKAYAFAAPSGVGKTTHTQLWLRLFGERAQMVNGDKPIFRFMDGVLYACGTPWQGKEELGNNIMRPVQAICFLEQSTENQIYSLNAKEVSRRIFSQILIPKEETEFDRFWKLLEKLLAAVDFYLLCCNRDLEAAQLAYQSMRRS
;
A
#
# COMPACT_ATOMS: atom_id res chain seq x y z
N MET A 1 -5.04 -13.69 -15.99
CA MET A 1 -5.04 -12.38 -15.31
C MET A 1 -5.07 -12.61 -13.80
N LEU A 2 -4.49 -11.71 -13.00
CA LEU A 2 -4.39 -11.85 -11.53
C LEU A 2 -5.75 -11.99 -10.83
N THR A 3 -6.80 -11.42 -11.42
CA THR A 3 -8.21 -11.49 -10.97
C THR A 3 -8.72 -12.91 -10.76
N LYS A 4 -8.20 -13.90 -11.52
CA LYS A 4 -8.55 -15.33 -11.37
C LYS A 4 -8.01 -15.95 -10.07
N TYR A 5 -7.08 -15.27 -9.41
CA TYR A 5 -6.44 -15.71 -8.16
C TYR A 5 -6.80 -14.78 -6.99
N ASP A 6 -7.89 -14.02 -7.11
CA ASP A 6 -8.30 -12.96 -6.19
C ASP A 6 -7.19 -11.94 -5.92
N ALA A 7 -6.44 -11.61 -6.96
CA ALA A 7 -5.29 -10.73 -6.87
C ALA A 7 -5.36 -9.54 -7.84
N PHE A 8 -4.72 -8.44 -7.45
CA PHE A 8 -4.56 -7.24 -8.27
C PHE A 8 -3.20 -6.59 -8.01
N LEU A 9 -2.81 -5.70 -8.91
CA LEU A 9 -1.59 -4.91 -8.80
C LEU A 9 -1.95 -3.47 -8.43
N LEU A 10 -1.35 -2.98 -7.36
CA LEU A 10 -1.44 -1.59 -6.93
C LEU A 10 -0.03 -1.00 -6.90
N HIS A 11 0.20 0.05 -7.68
CA HIS A 11 1.47 0.76 -7.70
C HIS A 11 1.72 1.43 -6.35
N SER A 12 2.57 0.81 -5.55
CA SER A 12 2.79 1.15 -4.15
C SER A 12 4.11 0.58 -3.64
N ALA A 13 4.64 1.19 -2.59
CA ALA A 13 5.75 0.64 -1.83
C ALA A 13 5.19 0.07 -0.51
N VAL A 14 5.67 -1.09 -0.08
CA VAL A 14 5.13 -1.82 1.07
C VAL A 14 6.25 -2.17 2.04
N VAL A 15 6.08 -1.74 3.28
CA VAL A 15 6.92 -2.14 4.41
C VAL A 15 6.13 -3.02 5.36
N ALA A 16 6.75 -4.06 5.89
CA ALA A 16 6.20 -4.86 6.96
C ALA A 16 6.80 -4.42 8.29
N VAL A 17 5.98 -4.17 9.31
CA VAL A 17 6.41 -3.94 10.68
C VAL A 17 5.66 -4.91 11.59
N ASP A 18 6.38 -5.63 12.46
CA ASP A 18 5.82 -6.61 13.40
C ASP A 18 4.86 -7.62 12.73
N GLY A 19 5.20 -8.08 11.52
CA GLY A 19 4.41 -9.06 10.78
C GLY A 19 3.16 -8.49 10.07
N LYS A 20 2.99 -7.17 10.01
CA LYS A 20 1.87 -6.49 9.34
C LYS A 20 2.36 -5.60 8.20
N ALA A 21 1.70 -5.65 7.05
CA ALA A 21 2.06 -4.84 5.87
C ALA A 21 1.35 -3.47 5.86
N TYR A 22 2.13 -2.42 5.61
CA TYR A 22 1.67 -1.06 5.41
C TYR A 22 2.04 -0.64 3.99
N ALA A 23 1.04 -0.31 3.18
CA ALA A 23 1.23 0.05 1.78
C ALA A 23 1.13 1.56 1.59
N PHE A 24 2.06 2.13 0.81
CA PHE A 24 2.11 3.54 0.45
C PHE A 24 1.93 3.69 -1.05
N ALA A 25 0.82 4.30 -1.45
CA ALA A 25 0.49 4.56 -2.85
C ALA A 25 0.63 6.06 -3.15
N ALA A 26 1.24 6.40 -4.27
CA ALA A 26 1.40 7.78 -4.69
C ALA A 26 1.79 7.82 -6.17
N PRO A 27 1.45 8.91 -6.90
CA PRO A 27 2.01 9.16 -8.22
C PRO A 27 3.53 9.01 -8.25
N SER A 28 4.08 8.67 -9.42
CA SER A 28 5.53 8.52 -9.57
C SER A 28 6.25 9.82 -9.18
N GLY A 29 7.34 9.70 -8.42
CA GLY A 29 8.14 10.85 -7.96
C GLY A 29 7.65 11.54 -6.68
N VAL A 30 6.51 11.15 -6.09
CA VAL A 30 5.96 11.83 -4.89
C VAL A 30 6.69 11.45 -3.58
N GLY A 31 7.43 10.34 -3.56
CA GLY A 31 8.33 10.00 -2.44
C GLY A 31 8.02 8.70 -1.70
N LYS A 32 7.39 7.71 -2.35
CA LYS A 32 7.15 6.37 -1.75
C LYS A 32 8.42 5.76 -1.15
N THR A 33 9.50 5.71 -1.94
CA THR A 33 10.81 5.20 -1.49
C THR A 33 11.36 5.99 -0.30
N THR A 34 11.29 7.33 -0.37
CA THR A 34 11.73 8.18 0.75
C THR A 34 10.95 7.87 2.02
N HIS A 35 9.62 7.72 1.91
CA HIS A 35 8.80 7.43 3.06
C HIS A 35 9.06 6.03 3.64
N THR A 36 9.19 4.98 2.81
CA THR A 36 9.52 3.64 3.31
C THR A 36 10.92 3.56 3.93
N GLN A 37 11.88 4.34 3.45
CA GLN A 37 13.20 4.46 4.09
C GLN A 37 13.10 5.04 5.51
N LEU A 38 12.21 6.01 5.75
CA LEU A 38 11.95 6.53 7.10
C LEU A 38 11.42 5.43 8.02
N TRP A 39 10.53 4.56 7.52
CA TRP A 39 10.04 3.41 8.28
C TRP A 39 11.16 2.41 8.62
N LEU A 40 12.01 2.06 7.65
CA LEU A 40 13.15 1.18 7.89
C LEU A 40 14.11 1.76 8.95
N ARG A 41 14.37 3.08 8.88
CA ARG A 41 15.21 3.77 9.88
C ARG A 41 14.56 3.83 11.26
N LEU A 42 13.25 4.09 11.32
CA LEU A 42 12.51 4.25 12.57
C LEU A 42 12.38 2.94 13.35
N PHE A 43 12.12 1.83 12.65
CA PHE A 43 11.80 0.55 13.28
C PHE A 43 12.95 -0.47 13.27
N GLY A 44 14.02 -0.22 12.51
CA GLY A 44 15.20 -1.09 12.45
C GLY A 44 14.82 -2.52 12.06
N GLU A 45 15.27 -3.49 12.85
CA GLU A 45 15.06 -4.93 12.61
C GLU A 45 13.58 -5.36 12.58
N ARG A 46 12.69 -4.56 13.19
CA ARG A 46 11.24 -4.81 13.15
C ARG A 46 10.63 -4.54 11.79
N ALA A 47 11.30 -3.75 10.94
CA ALA A 47 10.83 -3.38 9.62
C ALA A 47 11.56 -4.13 8.50
N GLN A 48 10.78 -4.61 7.53
CA GLN A 48 11.30 -5.29 6.35
C GLN A 48 10.58 -4.79 5.11
N MET A 49 11.32 -4.54 4.02
CA MET A 49 10.67 -4.21 2.77
C MET A 49 9.93 -5.42 2.20
N VAL A 50 8.67 -5.29 1.85
CA VAL A 50 7.93 -6.32 1.09
C VAL A 50 8.16 -6.11 -0.40
N ASN A 51 7.91 -4.90 -0.91
CA ASN A 51 8.13 -4.53 -2.31
C ASN A 51 8.15 -3.00 -2.51
N GLY A 52 9.06 -2.47 -3.33
CA GLY A 52 9.21 -1.03 -3.56
C GLY A 52 8.38 -0.37 -4.67
N ASP A 53 7.70 -1.14 -5.53
CA ASP A 53 7.05 -0.56 -6.72
C ASP A 53 5.73 -1.24 -7.10
N LYS A 54 5.78 -2.56 -7.34
CA LYS A 54 4.65 -3.35 -7.86
C LYS A 54 4.44 -4.62 -7.04
N PRO A 55 4.00 -4.50 -5.78
CA PRO A 55 3.50 -5.63 -5.04
C PRO A 55 2.27 -6.23 -5.72
N ILE A 56 2.06 -7.52 -5.52
CA ILE A 56 0.77 -8.15 -5.77
C ILE A 56 -0.01 -8.13 -4.47
N PHE A 57 -1.25 -7.65 -4.54
CA PHE A 57 -2.22 -7.78 -3.46
C PHE A 57 -3.13 -8.96 -3.75
N ARG A 58 -3.26 -9.88 -2.80
CA ARG A 58 -4.03 -11.11 -2.98
C ARG A 58 -4.90 -11.39 -1.76
N PHE A 59 -6.17 -11.71 -1.99
CA PHE A 59 -7.02 -12.24 -0.95
C PHE A 59 -6.79 -13.75 -0.77
N MET A 60 -6.60 -14.17 0.47
CA MET A 60 -6.57 -15.57 0.89
C MET A 60 -7.39 -15.70 2.16
N ASP A 61 -8.39 -16.58 2.16
CA ASP A 61 -9.29 -16.81 3.31
C ASP A 61 -9.91 -15.52 3.88
N GLY A 62 -10.29 -14.59 2.99
CA GLY A 62 -10.89 -13.31 3.35
C GLY A 62 -9.91 -12.22 3.80
N VAL A 63 -8.64 -12.54 4.00
CA VAL A 63 -7.59 -11.59 4.42
C VAL A 63 -6.81 -11.12 3.20
N LEU A 64 -6.56 -9.81 3.12
CA LEU A 64 -5.72 -9.23 2.08
C LEU A 64 -4.24 -9.37 2.46
N TYR A 65 -3.42 -9.90 1.56
CA TYR A 65 -1.97 -9.98 1.71
C TYR A 65 -1.27 -9.11 0.68
N ALA A 66 -0.19 -8.45 1.09
CA ALA A 66 0.78 -7.85 0.17
C ALA A 66 1.93 -8.85 -0.04
N CYS A 67 2.23 -9.12 -1.30
CA CYS A 67 3.23 -10.08 -1.72
C CYS A 67 4.40 -9.37 -2.40
N GLY A 68 5.62 -9.72 -1.99
CA GLY A 68 6.83 -9.40 -2.73
C GLY A 68 6.77 -9.92 -4.16
N THR A 69 7.41 -9.20 -5.06
CA THR A 69 7.53 -9.55 -6.48
C THR A 69 8.96 -9.23 -6.94
N PRO A 70 9.39 -9.77 -8.09
CA PRO A 70 10.66 -9.39 -8.71
C PRO A 70 10.71 -7.92 -9.17
N TRP A 71 9.58 -7.20 -9.23
CA TRP A 71 9.52 -5.80 -9.62
C TRP A 71 9.64 -4.90 -8.39
N GLN A 72 10.88 -4.55 -8.03
CA GLN A 72 11.23 -3.93 -6.74
C GLN A 72 11.57 -2.43 -6.83
N GLY A 73 11.33 -1.80 -7.99
CA GLY A 73 11.72 -0.41 -8.23
C GLY A 73 13.19 -0.25 -8.61
N LYS A 74 13.67 0.99 -8.73
CA LYS A 74 15.06 1.30 -9.12
C LYS A 74 16.06 0.99 -8.01
N GLU A 75 15.56 0.97 -6.79
CA GLU A 75 16.31 0.83 -5.57
C GLU A 75 16.47 -0.65 -5.17
N GLU A 76 15.90 -1.58 -5.96
CA GLU A 76 15.93 -3.03 -5.74
C GLU A 76 15.50 -3.43 -4.31
N LEU A 77 14.50 -2.71 -3.80
CA LEU A 77 13.99 -2.90 -2.44
C LEU A 77 12.81 -3.87 -2.45
N GLY A 78 13.07 -5.14 -2.12
CA GLY A 78 12.01 -6.12 -1.93
C GLY A 78 12.52 -7.44 -1.36
N ASN A 79 11.60 -8.19 -0.74
CA ASN A 79 11.88 -9.51 -0.21
C ASN A 79 10.80 -10.50 -0.69
N ASN A 80 11.16 -11.78 -0.84
CA ASN A 80 10.19 -12.82 -1.16
C ASN A 80 9.36 -13.22 0.07
N ILE A 81 8.59 -12.28 0.59
CA ILE A 81 7.71 -12.44 1.75
C ILE A 81 6.30 -11.99 1.41
N MET A 82 5.33 -12.50 2.16
CA MET A 82 3.97 -11.98 2.19
C MET A 82 3.56 -11.64 3.62
N ARG A 83 2.77 -10.58 3.77
CA ARG A 83 2.22 -10.17 5.07
C ARG A 83 0.79 -9.69 4.91
N PRO A 84 -0.07 -9.95 5.91
CA PRO A 84 -1.43 -9.43 5.91
C PRO A 84 -1.40 -7.90 5.95
N VAL A 85 -2.21 -7.28 5.11
CA VAL A 85 -2.30 -5.83 4.98
C VAL A 85 -3.04 -5.26 6.19
N GLN A 86 -2.38 -4.31 6.85
CA GLN A 86 -2.93 -3.56 7.97
C GLN A 86 -3.71 -2.35 7.49
N ALA A 87 -3.13 -1.57 6.58
CA ALA A 87 -3.73 -0.38 6.02
C ALA A 87 -3.02 0.05 4.73
N ILE A 88 -3.70 0.88 3.94
CA ILE A 88 -3.16 1.50 2.72
C ILE A 88 -3.20 3.02 2.90
N CYS A 89 -2.08 3.69 2.65
CA CYS A 89 -1.95 5.13 2.80
C CYS A 89 -1.55 5.78 1.46
N PHE A 90 -2.27 6.83 1.07
CA PHE A 90 -1.90 7.69 -0.04
C PHE A 90 -0.97 8.79 0.46
N LEU A 91 0.09 9.10 -0.29
CA LEU A 91 1.04 10.16 0.08
C LEU A 91 0.83 11.42 -0.75
N GLU A 92 0.88 12.57 -0.08
CA GLU A 92 0.99 13.91 -0.66
C GLU A 92 2.13 14.68 0.01
N GLN A 93 2.88 15.46 -0.76
CA GLN A 93 3.97 16.26 -0.20
C GLN A 93 3.40 17.50 0.51
N SER A 94 3.91 17.76 1.71
CA SER A 94 3.54 18.91 2.53
C SER A 94 4.73 19.33 3.39
N THR A 95 4.74 20.58 3.85
CA THR A 95 5.68 21.05 4.86
C THR A 95 5.30 20.56 6.26
N GLU A 96 4.01 20.28 6.48
CA GLU A 96 3.46 19.82 7.76
C GLU A 96 2.93 18.39 7.64
N ASN A 97 3.14 17.60 8.70
CA ASN A 97 2.69 16.22 8.79
C ASN A 97 1.25 16.15 9.30
N GLN A 98 0.34 15.65 8.47
CA GLN A 98 -1.08 15.46 8.79
C GLN A 98 -1.59 14.17 8.15
N ILE A 99 -2.40 13.42 8.90
CA ILE A 99 -2.99 12.17 8.41
C ILE A 99 -4.49 12.14 8.62
N TYR A 100 -5.20 11.65 7.61
CA TYR A 100 -6.66 11.61 7.57
C TYR A 100 -7.12 10.21 7.20
N SER A 101 -8.10 9.67 7.91
CA SER A 101 -8.83 8.49 7.44
C SER A 101 -9.70 8.85 6.25
N LEU A 102 -9.73 8.00 5.23
CA LEU A 102 -10.49 8.22 4.01
C LEU A 102 -11.76 7.38 3.97
N ASN A 103 -12.85 7.96 3.48
CA ASN A 103 -14.05 7.21 3.16
C ASN A 103 -13.97 6.57 1.75
N ALA A 104 -14.88 5.64 1.45
CA ALA A 104 -14.88 4.90 0.18
C ALA A 104 -14.90 5.79 -1.08
N LYS A 105 -15.56 6.96 -1.03
CA LYS A 105 -15.62 7.90 -2.17
C LYS A 105 -14.28 8.61 -2.41
N GLU A 106 -13.55 8.92 -1.34
CA GLU A 106 -12.22 9.51 -1.44
C GLU A 106 -11.20 8.49 -1.92
N VAL A 107 -11.29 7.25 -1.41
CA VAL A 107 -10.42 6.14 -1.83
C VAL A 107 -10.61 5.82 -3.30
N SER A 108 -11.84 5.68 -3.79
CA SER A 108 -12.10 5.31 -5.18
C SER A 108 -11.44 6.28 -6.16
N ARG A 109 -11.53 7.59 -5.92
CA ARG A 109 -10.87 8.62 -6.75
C ARG A 109 -9.34 8.44 -6.82
N ARG A 110 -8.71 8.06 -5.70
CA ARG A 110 -7.26 7.92 -5.60
C ARG A 110 -6.79 6.59 -6.17
N ILE A 111 -7.49 5.51 -5.87
CA ILE A 111 -7.05 4.15 -6.18
C ILE A 111 -7.05 3.86 -7.68
N PHE A 112 -7.99 4.41 -8.45
CA PHE A 112 -8.06 4.18 -9.90
C PHE A 112 -6.81 4.69 -10.65
N SER A 113 -6.12 5.69 -10.11
CA SER A 113 -4.86 6.17 -10.69
C SER A 113 -3.65 5.27 -10.39
N GLN A 114 -3.79 4.35 -9.43
CA GLN A 114 -2.69 3.51 -8.92
C GLN A 114 -2.89 2.02 -9.20
N ILE A 115 -4.13 1.59 -9.45
CA ILE A 115 -4.48 0.19 -9.70
C ILE A 115 -4.39 -0.13 -11.20
N LEU A 116 -3.90 -1.33 -11.53
CA LEU A 116 -3.95 -1.81 -12.90
C LEU A 116 -5.34 -2.36 -13.22
N ILE A 117 -6.10 -1.60 -14.02
CA ILE A 117 -7.44 -1.99 -14.47
C ILE A 117 -7.32 -3.00 -15.63
N PRO A 118 -8.08 -4.11 -15.63
CA PRO A 118 -8.18 -5.03 -16.76
C PRO A 118 -8.57 -4.34 -18.07
N LYS A 119 -8.03 -4.84 -19.19
CA LYS A 119 -8.42 -4.38 -20.54
C LYS A 119 -9.60 -5.17 -21.13
N GLU A 120 -9.77 -6.42 -20.69
CA GLU A 120 -10.81 -7.32 -21.21
C GLU A 120 -12.09 -7.13 -20.42
N GLU A 121 -13.21 -6.90 -21.12
CA GLU A 121 -14.49 -6.63 -20.47
C GLU A 121 -14.97 -7.77 -19.57
N THR A 122 -14.67 -9.01 -19.97
CA THR A 122 -15.03 -10.24 -19.26
C THR A 122 -14.40 -10.36 -17.88
N GLU A 123 -13.37 -9.57 -17.57
CA GLU A 123 -12.69 -9.57 -16.27
C GLU A 123 -13.11 -8.39 -15.37
N PHE A 124 -13.91 -7.44 -15.87
CA PHE A 124 -14.38 -6.29 -15.08
C PHE A 124 -15.21 -6.69 -13.87
N ASP A 125 -16.15 -7.63 -14.02
CA ASP A 125 -17.02 -8.04 -12.92
C ASP A 125 -16.23 -8.62 -11.74
N ARG A 126 -15.19 -9.42 -12.04
CA ARG A 126 -14.29 -9.96 -11.01
C ARG A 126 -13.45 -8.86 -10.38
N PHE A 127 -12.90 -7.98 -11.20
CA PHE A 127 -12.10 -6.86 -10.72
C PHE A 127 -12.91 -5.92 -9.82
N TRP A 128 -14.16 -5.63 -10.19
CA TRP A 128 -15.06 -4.79 -9.41
C TRP A 128 -15.39 -5.42 -8.05
N LYS A 129 -15.70 -6.72 -8.02
CA LYS A 129 -15.90 -7.47 -6.77
C LYS A 129 -14.64 -7.47 -5.88
N LEU A 130 -13.45 -7.56 -6.48
CA LEU A 130 -12.19 -7.46 -5.73
C LEU A 130 -11.96 -6.07 -5.16
N LEU A 131 -12.33 -5.02 -5.91
CA LEU A 131 -12.24 -3.64 -5.44
C LEU A 131 -13.22 -3.38 -4.28
N GLU A 132 -14.45 -3.85 -4.37
CA GLU A 132 -15.42 -3.77 -3.27
C GLU A 132 -14.91 -4.51 -2.02
N LYS A 133 -14.39 -5.72 -2.21
CA LYS A 133 -13.78 -6.51 -1.11
C LYS A 133 -12.59 -5.79 -0.48
N LEU A 134 -11.76 -5.14 -1.29
CA LEU A 134 -10.65 -4.32 -0.84
C LEU A 134 -11.14 -3.15 0.03
N LEU A 135 -12.12 -2.38 -0.45
CA LEU A 135 -12.67 -1.23 0.27
C LEU A 135 -13.32 -1.62 1.60
N ALA A 136 -13.84 -2.84 1.71
CA ALA A 136 -14.42 -3.36 2.96
C ALA A 136 -13.40 -3.96 3.93
N ALA A 137 -12.25 -4.45 3.44
CA ALA A 137 -11.31 -5.23 4.26
C ALA A 137 -10.24 -4.39 4.97
N VAL A 138 -9.82 -3.27 4.36
CA VAL A 138 -8.68 -2.47 4.85
C VAL A 138 -9.05 -1.02 5.05
N ASP A 139 -8.38 -0.40 6.02
CA ASP A 139 -8.53 1.04 6.27
C ASP A 139 -7.60 1.81 5.33
N PHE A 140 -8.08 2.98 4.90
CA PHE A 140 -7.38 3.84 3.98
C PHE A 140 -7.10 5.20 4.60
N TYR A 141 -5.92 5.74 4.31
CA TYR A 141 -5.47 7.02 4.84
C TYR A 141 -4.90 7.91 3.75
N LEU A 142 -4.91 9.21 3.99
CA LEU A 142 -4.11 10.20 3.28
C LEU A 142 -3.11 10.80 4.26
N LEU A 143 -1.83 10.70 3.93
CA LEU A 143 -0.75 11.36 4.66
C LEU A 143 -0.20 12.49 3.80
N CYS A 144 -0.40 13.71 4.29
CA CYS A 144 0.35 14.89 3.85
C CYS A 144 1.64 14.92 4.68
N CYS A 145 2.81 14.79 4.06
CA CYS A 145 4.05 14.67 4.82
C CYS A 145 5.26 15.38 4.23
N ASN A 146 6.15 15.77 5.15
CA ASN A 146 7.52 16.14 4.88
C ASN A 146 8.43 14.88 4.87
N ARG A 147 9.75 15.05 4.97
CA ARG A 147 10.74 13.96 4.92
C ARG A 147 11.34 13.60 6.28
N ASP A 148 10.72 14.06 7.36
CA ASP A 148 11.22 13.84 8.72
C ASP A 148 10.68 12.52 9.30
N LEU A 149 11.36 11.98 10.31
CA LEU A 149 11.01 10.69 10.92
C LEU A 149 9.60 10.72 11.55
N GLU A 150 9.17 11.90 12.00
CA GLU A 150 7.86 12.18 12.58
C GLU A 150 6.73 11.82 11.61
N ALA A 151 6.93 11.96 10.29
CA ALA A 151 5.96 11.55 9.28
C ALA A 151 5.69 10.05 9.33
N ALA A 152 6.74 9.23 9.45
CA ALA A 152 6.62 7.78 9.56
C ALA A 152 6.03 7.35 10.91
N GLN A 153 6.38 8.04 11.99
CA GLN A 153 5.78 7.81 13.32
C GLN A 153 4.28 8.08 13.31
N LEU A 154 3.85 9.23 12.77
CA LEU A 154 2.45 9.60 12.64
C LEU A 154 1.69 8.57 11.82
N ALA A 155 2.22 8.20 10.65
CA ALA A 155 1.63 7.18 9.79
C ALA A 155 1.42 5.86 10.53
N TYR A 156 2.46 5.32 11.17
CA TYR A 156 2.36 4.05 11.90
C TYR A 156 1.37 4.11 13.05
N GLN A 157 1.40 5.18 13.85
CA GLN A 157 0.51 5.33 15.01
C GLN A 157 -0.96 5.40 14.61
N SER A 158 -1.28 6.04 13.48
CA SER A 158 -2.65 6.16 12.98
C SER A 158 -3.13 4.93 12.20
N MET A 159 -2.23 4.24 11.50
CA MET A 159 -2.56 3.08 10.66
C MET A 159 -2.62 1.75 11.41
N ARG A 160 -1.94 1.63 12.56
CA ARG A 160 -2.04 0.41 13.37
C ARG A 160 -3.46 0.34 13.97
N ARG A 161 -4.22 -0.71 13.66
CA ARG A 161 -5.49 -0.98 14.37
C ARG A 161 -5.18 -1.28 15.84
N SER A 162 -6.03 -0.78 16.73
CA SER A 162 -6.07 -1.16 18.15
C SER A 162 -6.46 -2.62 18.33
#